data_AF-A0A9D4Y7M2-F1
#
_entry.id   AF-A0A9D4Y7M2-F1
#
_cell.length_a   1.000
_cell.length_b   1.000
_cell.length_c   1.000
_cell.angle_alpha   90.00
_cell.angle_beta   90.00
_cell.angle_gamma   90.00
#
_symmetry.space_group_name_H-M   'P 1'
#
loop_
_entity.id
_entity.type
_entity.pdbx_description
1 polymer ?
#
loop_
_entity_poly.entity_id
_entity_poly.type
_entity_poly.pdbx_seq_one_letter_code
_entity_poly.pdbx_strand_id
1 'polypeptide(L)'
;MNQLQFSDVPISFFKYMNALLVLDLSYNKYLVSLPDSLSNLKSLTSLILRECVSLKNVPTLGDLQALSRLVISDSFIEEAPKGLEKLVNLKWLDLFNIRSLKLELGSFLSNLTKMQYLNLLSISAVVT
;
A
#
# COMPACT_ATOMS: atom_id res chain seq x y z
N MET A 1 12.66 2.11 -20.87
CA MET A 1 12.68 0.74 -21.46
C MET A 1 12.89 -0.26 -20.33
N ASN A 2 12.27 -1.43 -20.42
CA ASN A 2 11.96 -2.43 -19.37
C ASN A 2 10.70 -2.12 -18.55
N GLN A 3 9.54 -2.05 -19.21
CA GLN A 3 8.27 -2.26 -18.50
C GLN A 3 8.15 -3.76 -18.22
N LEU A 4 8.24 -4.15 -16.96
CA LEU A 4 7.97 -5.51 -16.55
C LEU A 4 6.49 -5.80 -16.82
N GLN A 5 6.20 -6.73 -17.75
CA GLN A 5 4.84 -7.15 -18.09
C GLN A 5 4.28 -8.14 -17.04
N PHE A 6 4.45 -7.86 -15.74
CA PHE A 6 3.88 -8.70 -14.70
C PHE A 6 2.43 -8.29 -14.47
N SER A 7 1.48 -9.07 -14.99
CA SER A 7 0.10 -9.00 -14.50
C SER A 7 0.03 -9.42 -13.04
N ASP A 8 0.80 -10.46 -12.70
CA ASP A 8 0.81 -11.09 -11.38
C ASP A 8 2.24 -11.35 -10.93
N VAL A 9 2.56 -10.94 -9.71
CA VAL A 9 3.83 -11.26 -9.05
C VAL A 9 3.70 -12.63 -8.37
N PRO A 10 4.63 -13.59 -8.58
CA PRO A 10 4.51 -14.93 -8.03
C PRO A 10 4.27 -14.95 -6.51
N ILE A 11 3.48 -15.91 -6.02
CA ILE A 11 2.99 -15.90 -4.63
C ILE A 11 4.09 -15.86 -3.57
N SER A 12 5.27 -16.38 -3.88
CA SER A 12 6.44 -16.46 -3.00
C SER A 12 7.54 -15.43 -3.33
N PHE A 13 7.29 -14.49 -4.23
CA PHE A 13 8.31 -13.59 -4.77
C PHE A 13 9.10 -12.87 -3.66
N PHE A 14 8.42 -12.37 -2.62
CA PHE A 14 9.04 -11.63 -1.51
C PHE A 14 9.54 -12.51 -0.36
N LYS A 15 9.37 -13.83 -0.43
CA LYS A 15 9.58 -14.76 0.70
C LYS A 15 10.95 -14.67 1.36
N TYR A 16 12.00 -14.35 0.61
CA TYR A 16 13.39 -14.36 1.09
C TYR A 16 14.03 -12.96 1.15
N MET A 17 13.27 -11.90 0.88
CA MET A 17 13.77 -10.52 0.84
C MET A 17 13.76 -9.85 2.23
N ASN A 18 14.26 -10.56 3.25
CA ASN A 18 14.10 -10.17 4.66
C ASN A 18 14.75 -8.82 5.02
N ALA A 19 15.74 -8.36 4.25
CA ALA A 19 16.43 -7.09 4.47
C ALA A 19 15.91 -5.95 3.58
N LEU A 20 14.86 -6.17 2.78
CA LEU A 20 14.35 -5.14 1.87
C LEU A 20 13.73 -3.99 2.68
N LEU A 21 14.29 -2.79 2.54
CA LEU A 21 13.83 -1.59 3.24
C LEU A 21 12.84 -0.78 2.40
N VAL A 22 13.04 -0.74 1.09
CA VAL A 22 12.23 0.06 0.17
C VAL A 22 11.77 -0.84 -0.97
N LEU A 23 10.46 -0.86 -1.19
CA LEU A 23 9.83 -1.50 -2.35
C LEU A 23 9.10 -0.42 -3.14
N ASP A 24 9.64 -0.09 -4.30
CA ASP A 24 9.02 0.79 -5.27
C ASP A 24 8.61 -0.02 -6.50
N LEU A 25 7.31 -0.10 -6.73
CA LEU A 25 6.72 -0.74 -7.91
C LEU A 25 5.92 0.27 -8.73
N SER A 26 6.25 1.55 -8.62
CA SER A 26 5.57 2.61 -9.37
C SER A 26 5.67 2.39 -10.88
N TYR A 27 4.67 2.88 -11.61
CA TYR A 27 4.57 2.85 -13.08
C TYR A 27 4.46 1.43 -13.68
N ASN A 28 4.08 0.44 -12.88
CA ASN A 28 3.73 -0.90 -13.38
C ASN A 28 2.24 -0.94 -13.77
N LYS A 29 1.93 -0.36 -14.93
CA LYS A 29 0.54 -0.21 -15.43
C LYS A 29 -0.25 -1.51 -15.59
N TYR A 30 0.43 -2.66 -15.68
CA TYR A 30 -0.19 -3.98 -15.84
C TYR A 30 -0.31 -4.77 -14.53
N LEU A 31 0.29 -4.29 -13.44
CA LEU A 31 0.26 -4.98 -12.15
C LEU A 31 -1.18 -5.01 -11.64
N VAL A 32 -1.76 -6.20 -11.48
CA VAL A 32 -3.14 -6.37 -11.02
C VAL A 32 -3.21 -6.59 -9.51
N SER A 33 -2.24 -7.32 -8.96
CA SER A 33 -2.19 -7.70 -7.55
C SER A 33 -0.76 -7.89 -7.04
N LEU A 34 -0.59 -7.78 -5.72
CA LEU A 34 0.63 -8.17 -5.01
C LEU A 34 0.38 -9.45 -4.20
N PRO A 35 1.37 -10.34 -4.08
CA PRO A 35 1.21 -11.61 -3.37
C PRO A 35 1.25 -11.41 -1.85
N ASP A 36 0.60 -12.30 -1.11
CA ASP A 36 0.58 -12.29 0.37
C ASP A 36 1.98 -12.36 0.99
N SER A 37 2.98 -12.88 0.26
CA SER A 37 4.38 -12.85 0.71
C SER A 37 4.93 -11.43 0.94
N LEU A 38 4.25 -10.37 0.47
CA LEU A 38 4.57 -8.98 0.83
C LEU A 38 4.59 -8.79 2.36
N SER A 39 3.69 -9.45 3.09
CA SER A 39 3.59 -9.38 4.57
C SER A 39 4.82 -9.94 5.29
N ASN A 40 5.69 -10.68 4.58
CA ASN A 40 6.95 -11.21 5.12
C ASN A 40 8.07 -10.16 5.17
N LEU A 41 7.90 -9.00 4.51
CA LEU A 41 8.92 -7.95 4.45
C LEU A 41 8.99 -7.15 5.77
N LYS A 42 9.34 -7.81 6.88
CA LYS A 42 9.31 -7.21 8.24
C LYS A 42 10.21 -6.00 8.42
N SER A 43 11.25 -5.85 7.58
CA SER A 43 12.15 -4.69 7.56
C SER A 43 11.70 -3.56 6.63
N LEU A 44 10.60 -3.73 5.89
CA LEU A 44 10.14 -2.73 4.92
C LEU A 44 9.72 -1.44 5.63
N THR A 45 10.35 -0.33 5.25
CA THR A 45 10.08 1.01 5.80
C THR A 45 9.32 1.89 4.83
N SER A 46 9.40 1.62 3.52
CA SER A 46 8.68 2.34 2.46
C SER A 46 8.11 1.41 1.40
N LEU A 47 6.79 1.52 1.15
CA LEU A 47 6.08 0.89 0.05
C LEU A 47 5.52 1.98 -0.88
N ILE A 48 5.87 1.93 -2.16
CA ILE A 48 5.52 2.96 -3.15
C ILE A 48 4.87 2.30 -4.38
N LEU A 49 3.62 2.67 -4.64
CA LEU A 49 2.74 2.11 -5.67
C LEU A 49 2.04 3.26 -6.43
N ARG A 50 2.81 4.10 -7.13
CA ARG A 50 2.25 5.19 -7.95
C ARG A 50 1.97 4.71 -9.36
N GLU A 51 0.90 5.21 -9.99
CA GLU A 51 0.64 4.96 -11.42
C GLU A 51 0.54 3.46 -11.76
N CYS A 52 0.03 2.68 -10.81
CA CYS A 52 -0.29 1.27 -10.97
C CYS A 52 -1.77 1.13 -11.35
N VAL A 53 -2.11 1.62 -12.55
CA VAL A 53 -3.50 1.80 -12.99
C VAL A 53 -4.30 0.50 -13.16
N SER A 54 -3.67 -0.67 -13.15
CA SER A 54 -4.41 -1.96 -13.14
C SER A 54 -4.52 -2.58 -11.75
N LEU A 55 -3.87 -1.98 -10.74
CA LEU A 55 -3.80 -2.54 -9.39
C LEU A 55 -5.14 -2.41 -8.71
N LYS A 56 -5.74 -3.55 -8.38
CA LYS A 56 -7.05 -3.63 -7.72
C LYS A 56 -6.95 -3.97 -6.24
N ASN A 57 -5.92 -4.72 -5.85
CA ASN A 57 -5.77 -5.25 -4.51
C ASN A 57 -4.32 -5.15 -4.02
N VAL A 58 -4.17 -4.79 -2.75
CA VAL A 58 -2.90 -4.88 -2.01
C VAL A 58 -3.16 -5.82 -0.82
N PRO A 59 -2.27 -6.81 -0.57
CA PRO A 59 -2.43 -7.76 0.52
C PRO A 59 -2.37 -7.04 1.88
N THR A 60 -2.73 -7.75 2.94
CA THR A 60 -2.71 -7.19 4.29
C THR A 60 -1.35 -6.58 4.63
N LEU A 61 -1.37 -5.36 5.16
CA LEU A 61 -0.16 -4.62 5.53
C LEU A 61 0.09 -4.62 7.04
N GLY A 62 -0.87 -5.07 7.85
CA GLY A 62 -0.80 -4.94 9.32
C GLY A 62 0.37 -5.66 9.99
N ASP A 63 1.09 -6.47 9.23
CA ASP A 63 2.24 -7.25 9.64
C ASP A 63 3.58 -6.53 9.39
N LEU A 64 3.56 -5.39 8.68
CA LEU A 64 4.71 -4.57 8.31
C LEU A 64 5.00 -3.50 9.38
N GLN A 65 5.40 -3.95 10.56
CA GLN A 65 5.54 -3.08 11.74
C GLN A 65 6.64 -2.01 11.61
N ALA A 66 7.58 -2.18 10.69
CA ALA A 66 8.61 -1.17 10.36
C ALA A 66 8.14 -0.11 9.35
N LEU A 67 6.95 -0.29 8.73
CA LEU A 67 6.49 0.57 7.66
C LEU A 67 6.22 1.98 8.19
N SER A 68 6.92 2.95 7.62
CA SER A 68 6.82 4.36 8.00
C SER A 68 6.27 5.23 6.88
N ARG A 69 6.34 4.75 5.63
CA ARG A 69 5.86 5.44 4.44
C ARG A 69 5.08 4.49 3.55
N LEU A 70 3.82 4.84 3.30
CA LEU A 70 2.95 4.17 2.36
C LEU A 70 2.45 5.19 1.34
N VAL A 71 2.75 4.92 0.07
CA VAL A 71 2.28 5.74 -1.04
C VAL A 71 1.58 4.83 -2.03
N ILE A 72 0.30 5.09 -2.24
CA ILE A 72 -0.52 4.46 -3.26
C ILE A 72 -1.22 5.60 -3.99
N SER A 73 -0.91 5.82 -5.26
CA SER A 73 -1.57 6.87 -6.03
C SER A 73 -1.92 6.40 -7.42
N ASP A 74 -2.98 6.97 -7.99
CA ASP A 74 -3.33 6.74 -9.39
C ASP A 74 -3.50 5.22 -9.68
N SER A 75 -4.32 4.57 -8.84
CA SER A 75 -4.62 3.14 -8.90
C SER A 75 -6.14 2.90 -8.86
N PHE A 76 -6.55 1.67 -9.17
CA PHE A 76 -7.95 1.25 -9.18
C PHE A 76 -8.29 0.35 -8.00
N ILE A 77 -7.64 0.58 -6.86
CA ILE A 77 -7.93 -0.15 -5.64
C ILE A 77 -9.35 0.20 -5.17
N GLU A 78 -10.16 -0.82 -4.90
CA GLU A 78 -11.56 -0.68 -4.48
C GLU A 78 -11.70 -0.69 -2.95
N GLU A 79 -10.84 -1.44 -2.26
CA GLU A 79 -10.83 -1.58 -0.80
C GLU A 79 -9.48 -1.16 -0.21
N ALA A 80 -9.52 -0.49 0.95
CA ALA A 80 -8.30 -0.16 1.67
C ALA A 80 -7.53 -1.44 2.04
N PRO A 81 -6.18 -1.43 1.95
CA PRO A 81 -5.40 -2.56 2.44
C PRO A 81 -5.80 -2.92 3.88
N LYS A 82 -6.06 -4.20 4.14
CA LYS A 82 -6.43 -4.64 5.50
C LYS A 82 -5.25 -4.43 6.46
N GLY A 83 -5.55 -4.10 7.71
CA GLY A 83 -4.53 -3.95 8.76
C GLY A 83 -3.82 -2.61 8.76
N LEU A 84 -4.27 -1.60 8.00
CA LEU A 84 -3.71 -0.25 8.04
C LEU A 84 -3.73 0.34 9.46
N GLU A 85 -4.74 0.01 10.27
CA GLU A 85 -4.87 0.41 11.67
C GLU A 85 -3.77 -0.14 12.58
N LYS A 86 -3.07 -1.20 12.15
CA LYS A 86 -1.95 -1.81 12.89
C LYS A 86 -0.60 -1.18 12.56
N LEU A 87 -0.54 -0.25 11.60
CA LEU A 87 0.68 0.42 11.17
C LEU A 87 1.04 1.59 12.11
N VAL A 88 1.28 1.29 13.39
CA VAL A 88 1.53 2.29 14.44
C VAL A 88 2.79 3.13 14.24
N ASN A 89 3.68 2.73 13.32
CA ASN A 89 4.88 3.47 12.94
C ASN A 89 4.73 4.31 11.67
N LEU A 90 3.55 4.32 11.05
CA LEU A 90 3.29 5.06 9.82
C LEU A 90 3.36 6.57 10.08
N LYS A 91 4.20 7.25 9.31
CA LYS A 91 4.42 8.70 9.36
C LYS A 91 3.93 9.40 8.10
N TRP A 92 3.91 8.70 6.98
CA TRP A 92 3.54 9.25 5.69
C TRP A 92 2.54 8.32 5.02
N LEU A 93 1.32 8.81 4.82
CA LEU A 93 0.28 8.14 4.06
C LEU A 93 -0.19 9.04 2.92
N ASP A 94 -0.05 8.54 1.70
CA ASP A 94 -0.51 9.20 0.50
C ASP A 94 -1.39 8.24 -0.30
N LEU A 95 -2.69 8.51 -0.35
CA LEU A 95 -3.72 7.75 -1.06
C LEU A 95 -4.34 8.58 -2.20
N PHE A 96 -3.56 9.43 -2.86
CA PHE A 96 -4.06 10.36 -3.86
C PHE A 96 -4.72 9.69 -5.07
N ASN A 97 -5.88 10.22 -5.49
CA ASN A 97 -6.56 9.86 -6.73
C ASN A 97 -6.87 8.34 -6.85
N ILE A 98 -7.29 7.73 -5.75
CA ILE A 98 -7.84 6.36 -5.74
C ILE A 98 -9.37 6.45 -5.67
N ARG A 99 -10.00 6.73 -6.82
CA ARG A 99 -11.42 7.11 -6.88
C ARG A 99 -12.39 6.03 -6.39
N SER A 100 -12.05 4.77 -6.61
CA SER A 100 -12.87 3.63 -6.21
C SER A 100 -12.70 3.24 -4.73
N LEU A 101 -11.69 3.78 -4.06
CA LEU A 101 -11.35 3.39 -2.70
C LEU A 101 -12.41 3.89 -1.73
N LYS A 102 -13.01 2.93 -1.01
CA LYS A 102 -13.80 3.20 0.19
C LYS A 102 -12.92 3.02 1.42
N LEU A 103 -12.79 4.09 2.19
CA LEU A 103 -12.03 4.09 3.44
C LEU A 103 -12.93 4.54 4.59
N GLU A 104 -13.05 3.68 5.60
CA GLU A 104 -13.69 4.02 6.88
C GLU A 104 -12.66 4.74 7.76
N LEU A 105 -12.84 6.05 7.94
CA LEU A 105 -11.84 6.89 8.59
C LEU A 105 -11.77 6.72 10.12
N GLY A 106 -12.83 6.22 10.76
CA GLY A 106 -13.01 6.20 12.21
C GLY A 106 -11.88 5.54 13.00
N SER A 107 -12.00 4.25 13.31
CA SER A 107 -11.01 3.49 14.12
C SER A 107 -9.62 3.42 13.49
N PHE A 108 -9.51 3.69 12.19
CA PHE A 108 -8.25 3.71 11.46
C PHE A 108 -7.33 4.85 11.93
N LEU A 109 -7.84 6.10 11.98
CA LEU A 109 -7.01 7.26 12.28
C LEU A 109 -6.57 7.33 13.76
N SER A 110 -7.34 6.74 14.68
CA SER A 110 -7.02 6.78 16.12
C SER A 110 -5.71 6.08 16.48
N ASN A 111 -5.27 5.10 15.68
CA ASN A 111 -4.05 4.34 15.91
C ASN A 111 -2.80 4.94 15.24
N LEU A 112 -2.97 5.89 14.32
CA LEU A 112 -1.88 6.49 13.53
C LEU A 112 -1.24 7.70 14.24
N THR A 113 -0.83 7.50 15.49
CA THR A 113 -0.35 8.57 16.39
C THR A 113 0.97 9.22 15.95
N LYS A 114 1.73 8.57 15.04
CA LYS A 114 3.00 9.09 14.50
C LYS A 114 2.84 9.77 13.14
N MET A 115 1.62 9.97 12.66
CA MET A 115 1.36 10.54 11.34
C MET A 115 1.90 11.97 11.23
N GLN A 116 2.63 12.25 10.16
CA GLN A 116 3.24 13.54 9.84
C GLN A 116 2.71 14.09 8.51
N TYR A 117 2.34 13.21 7.59
CA TYR A 117 1.75 13.55 6.30
C TYR A 117 0.58 12.63 5.99
N LEU A 118 -0.58 13.22 5.73
CA LEU A 118 -1.80 12.50 5.36
C LEU A 118 -2.41 13.17 4.12
N ASN A 119 -2.41 12.44 3.00
CA ASN A 119 -3.09 12.85 1.78
C ASN A 119 -4.17 11.83 1.42
N LEU A 120 -5.42 12.27 1.49
CA LEU A 120 -6.62 11.51 1.14
C LEU A 120 -7.41 12.22 0.02
N LEU A 121 -6.76 13.11 -0.74
CA LEU A 121 -7.45 13.86 -1.79
C LEU A 121 -7.89 12.93 -2.92
N SER A 122 -9.09 13.19 -3.44
CA SER A 122 -9.67 12.47 -4.58
C SER A 122 -9.91 10.96 -4.33
N ILE A 123 -10.14 10.56 -3.08
CA ILE A 123 -10.73 9.26 -2.71
C ILE A 123 -12.22 9.40 -2.35
N SER A 124 -12.97 8.30 -2.34
CA SER A 124 -14.32 8.25 -1.79
C SER A 124 -14.29 7.81 -0.32
N ALA A 125 -14.05 8.75 0.59
CA ALA A 125 -14.04 8.45 2.02
C ALA A 125 -15.45 8.52 2.63
N VAL A 126 -15.78 7.57 3.52
CA VAL A 126 -16.99 7.63 4.35
C VAL A 126 -16.54 7.79 5.80
N VAL A 127 -17.08 8.81 6.47
CA VAL A 127 -16.91 8.98 7.91
C VAL A 127 -18.08 8.25 8.58
N THR A 128 -17.79 7.11 9.20
CA THR A 128 -18.72 6.35 10.06
C THR A 128 -18.26 6.44 11.51
#